data_AF-A0A8J7QB14-F1
#
_entry.id   AF-A0A8J7QB14-F1
#
_cell.length_a   1.000
_cell.length_b   1.000
_cell.length_c   1.000
_cell.angle_alpha   90.00
_cell.angle_beta   90.00
_cell.angle_gamma   90.00
#
_symmetry.space_group_name_H-M   'P 1'
#
loop_
_entity.id
_entity.type
_entity.pdbx_description
1 polymer ?
#
loop_
_entity_poly.entity_id
_entity_poly.type
_entity_poly.pdbx_seq_one_letter_code
_entity_poly.pdbx_strand_id
1 'polypeptide(L)'
;MDPDIESGVEVAQAESEATRDTPMPVGAKGVRRGRSVVQSVRLPEGEFAEIERIAREADVPVGALIRGWVLSALARERDTSLRTAIDHLAGEAERLRRLAARNDVA
;
A
#
# COMPACT_ATOMS: atom_id res chain seq x y z
N MET A 1 5.76 11.07 -11.00
CA MET A 1 4.52 11.38 -10.25
C MET A 1 3.60 12.07 -11.22
N ASP A 2 2.30 11.78 -11.19
CA ASP A 2 1.34 12.38 -12.13
C ASP A 2 1.21 13.88 -11.82
N PRO A 3 1.45 14.80 -12.78
CA PRO A 3 1.41 16.25 -12.56
C PRO A 3 0.05 16.73 -12.03
N ASP A 4 -1.03 16.00 -12.28
CA ASP A 4 -2.37 16.34 -11.77
C ASP A 4 -2.48 16.11 -10.25
N ILE A 5 -1.72 15.16 -9.70
CA ILE A 5 -1.66 14.89 -8.25
C ILE A 5 -0.86 15.99 -7.55
N GLU A 6 0.24 16.45 -8.14
CA GLU A 6 1.08 17.51 -7.60
C GLU A 6 0.30 18.83 -7.50
N SER A 7 -0.41 19.20 -8.57
CA SER A 7 -1.29 20.37 -8.58
C SER A 7 -2.43 20.25 -7.57
N GLY A 8 -3.02 19.05 -7.41
CA GLY A 8 -4.07 18.81 -6.42
C GLY A 8 -3.59 18.97 -4.97
N VAL A 9 -2.36 18.55 -4.67
CA VAL A 9 -1.75 18.70 -3.34
C VAL A 9 -1.47 20.17 -3.02
N GLU A 10 -0.93 20.93 -3.98
CA GLU A 10 -0.67 22.37 -3.79
C GLU A 10 -1.93 23.17 -3.50
N VAL A 11 -3.02 22.90 -4.23
CA VAL A 11 -4.32 23.54 -4.01
C VAL A 11 -4.87 23.20 -2.62
N ALA A 12 -4.85 21.92 -2.24
CA ALA A 12 -5.33 21.48 -0.94
C ALA A 12 -4.51 22.10 0.21
N GLN A 13 -3.19 22.27 0.02
CA GLN A 13 -2.33 22.89 1.00
C GLN A 13 -2.63 24.39 1.14
N ALA A 14 -2.77 25.12 0.03
CA ALA A 14 -3.10 26.54 0.04
C ALA A 14 -4.46 26.82 0.70
N GLU A 15 -5.48 25.99 0.43
CA GLU A 15 -6.79 26.09 1.08
C GLU A 15 -6.71 25.83 2.59
N SER A 16 -5.91 24.84 3.01
CA SER A 16 -5.70 24.51 4.42
C SER A 16 -4.95 25.62 5.16
N GLU A 17 -3.95 26.23 4.54
CA GLU A 17 -3.18 27.33 5.14
C GLU A 17 -4.03 28.60 5.27
N ALA A 18 -4.85 28.91 4.26
CA ALA A 18 -5.75 30.06 4.28
C ALA A 18 -6.85 29.99 5.36
N THR A 19 -7.25 28.79 5.74
CA THR A 19 -8.35 28.55 6.71
C THR A 19 -7.87 28.20 8.12
N ARG A 20 -6.54 28.18 8.35
CA ARG A 20 -5.91 27.74 9.61
C ARG A 20 -6.45 28.45 10.86
N ASP A 21 -6.60 29.76 10.79
CA ASP A 21 -7.04 30.59 11.91
C ASP A 21 -8.54 30.92 11.83
N THR A 22 -9.25 30.35 10.85
CA THR A 22 -10.70 30.52 10.72
C THR A 22 -11.40 29.65 11.77
N PRO A 23 -12.39 30.19 12.53
CA PRO A 23 -13.17 29.39 13.46
C PRO A 23 -13.83 28.22 12.75
N MET A 24 -13.75 27.03 13.36
CA MET A 24 -14.47 25.86 12.86
C MET A 24 -15.98 26.15 12.78
N PRO A 25 -16.68 25.72 11.71
CA PRO A 25 -18.11 25.93 11.58
C PRO A 25 -18.89 25.40 12.79
N VAL A 26 -19.91 26.15 13.23
CA VAL A 26 -20.77 25.75 14.34
C VAL A 26 -21.42 24.42 14.01
N GLY A 27 -21.18 23.40 14.85
CA GLY A 27 -21.69 22.04 14.65
C GLY A 27 -20.71 21.08 13.97
N ALA A 28 -19.50 21.51 13.61
CA ALA A 28 -18.45 20.62 13.14
C ALA A 28 -18.13 19.55 14.20
N LYS A 29 -18.43 18.29 13.90
CA LYS A 29 -18.05 17.13 14.72
C LYS A 29 -16.94 16.38 14.00
N GLY A 30 -15.79 16.25 14.65
CA GLY A 30 -14.71 15.41 14.14
C GLY A 30 -15.18 13.95 14.03
N VAL A 31 -15.26 13.43 12.82
CA VAL A 31 -15.51 11.99 12.59
C VAL A 31 -14.17 11.28 12.65
N ARG A 32 -13.89 10.58 13.75
CA ARG A 32 -12.70 9.72 13.83
C ARG A 32 -12.92 8.52 12.91
N ARG A 33 -12.28 8.52 11.74
CA ARG A 33 -12.30 7.38 10.82
C ARG A 33 -11.64 6.16 11.46
N GLY A 34 -12.43 5.18 11.88
CA GLY A 34 -12.02 3.83 12.25
C GLY A 34 -11.10 3.71 13.48
N ARG A 35 -11.39 2.79 14.40
CA ARG A 35 -10.41 2.39 15.41
C ARG A 35 -9.43 1.40 14.77
N SER A 36 -8.20 1.81 14.52
CA SER A 36 -7.12 0.87 14.19
C SER A 36 -6.78 0.03 15.42
N VAL A 37 -6.51 -1.26 15.22
CA VAL A 37 -5.99 -2.16 16.25
C VAL A 37 -4.52 -2.42 15.95
N VAL A 38 -3.67 -2.37 16.98
CA VAL A 38 -2.25 -2.72 16.85
C VAL A 38 -2.10 -4.22 17.09
N GLN A 39 -1.51 -4.91 16.11
CA GLN A 39 -1.12 -6.31 16.24
C GLN A 39 0.41 -6.38 16.28
N SER A 40 0.96 -7.02 17.30
CA SER A 40 2.40 -7.29 17.41
C SER A 40 2.68 -8.74 17.04
N VAL A 41 3.71 -8.96 16.22
CA VAL A 41 4.18 -10.28 15.80
C VAL A 41 5.70 -10.31 15.98
N ARG A 42 6.24 -11.43 16.47
CA ARG A 42 7.70 -11.63 16.55
C ARG A 42 8.15 -12.29 15.26
N LEU A 43 9.17 -11.71 14.63
CA LEU A 43 9.84 -12.25 13.46
C LEU A 43 11.30 -12.55 13.81
N PRO A 44 11.91 -13.57 13.21
CA PRO A 44 13.36 -13.70 13.15
C PRO A 44 13.99 -12.41 12.60
N GLU A 45 15.16 -12.05 13.12
CA GLU A 45 15.86 -10.82 12.75
C GLU A 45 16.15 -10.75 11.24
N GLY A 46 16.59 -11.87 10.64
CA GLY A 46 16.87 -11.94 9.21
C GLY A 46 15.64 -11.69 8.34
N GLU A 47 14.46 -12.20 8.74
CA GLU A 47 13.22 -11.97 8.00
C GLU A 47 12.78 -10.51 8.08
N PHE A 48 12.90 -9.88 9.26
CA PHE A 48 12.57 -8.47 9.40
C PHE A 48 13.51 -7.57 8.59
N ALA A 49 14.81 -7.86 8.60
CA ALA A 49 15.80 -7.13 7.80
C ALA A 49 15.51 -7.21 6.28
N GLU A 50 15.00 -8.34 5.80
CA GLU A 50 14.58 -8.47 4.40
C GLU A 50 13.38 -7.59 4.07
N ILE A 51 12.39 -7.51 4.98
CA ILE A 51 11.25 -6.61 4.82
C ILE A 51 11.72 -5.14 4.79
N GLU A 52 12.64 -4.75 5.67
CA GLU A 52 13.21 -3.40 5.68
C GLU A 52 13.94 -3.06 4.37
N ARG A 53 14.69 -4.02 3.81
CA ARG A 53 15.35 -3.85 2.52
C ARG A 53 14.33 -3.62 1.40
N ILE A 54 13.28 -4.44 1.31
CA ILE A 54 12.24 -4.32 0.28
C ILE A 54 11.50 -2.99 0.41
N ALA A 55 11.17 -2.57 1.63
CA ALA A 55 10.50 -1.30 1.90
C ALA A 55 11.34 -0.11 1.41
N ARG A 56 12.65 -0.17 1.66
CA ARG A 56 13.61 0.87 1.22
C ARG A 56 13.72 0.92 -0.30
N GLU A 57 13.84 -0.23 -0.97
CA GLU A 57 13.91 -0.30 -2.44
C GLU A 57 12.63 0.21 -3.11
N ALA A 58 11.49 0.02 -2.47
CA ALA A 58 10.18 0.50 -2.93
C ALA A 58 9.85 1.93 -2.47
N ASP A 59 10.73 2.59 -1.70
CA ASP A 59 10.54 3.92 -1.12
C ASP A 59 9.22 4.06 -0.33
N VAL A 60 8.91 3.07 0.51
CA VAL A 60 7.70 3.05 1.36
C VAL A 60 8.03 2.75 2.81
N PRO A 61 7.23 3.25 3.79
CA PRO A 61 7.37 2.85 5.18
C PRO A 61 7.16 1.35 5.37
N VAL A 62 7.97 0.71 6.21
CA VAL A 62 7.88 -0.74 6.53
C VAL A 62 6.45 -1.15 6.95
N GLY A 63 5.83 -0.37 7.83
CA GLY A 63 4.45 -0.64 8.27
C GLY A 63 3.40 -0.50 7.15
N ALA A 64 3.63 0.38 6.18
CA ALA A 64 2.76 0.53 5.01
C ALA A 64 2.91 -0.67 4.06
N LEU A 65 4.14 -1.14 3.84
CA LEU A 65 4.43 -2.34 3.06
C LEU A 65 3.74 -3.58 3.66
N ILE A 66 3.98 -3.84 4.96
CA ILE A 66 3.39 -4.98 5.68
C ILE A 66 1.86 -4.92 5.60
N ARG A 67 1.27 -3.75 5.87
CA ARG A 67 -0.19 -3.57 5.77
C ARG A 67 -0.70 -3.87 4.35
N GLY A 68 0.00 -3.40 3.32
CA GLY A 68 -0.33 -3.66 1.93
C GLY A 68 -0.32 -5.15 1.59
N TRP A 69 0.70 -5.89 2.05
CA TRP A 69 0.77 -7.34 1.88
C TRP A 69 -0.37 -8.07 2.59
N VAL A 70 -0.66 -7.72 3.84
CA VAL A 70 -1.77 -8.31 4.60
C VAL A 70 -3.11 -8.10 3.91
N LEU A 71 -3.39 -6.88 3.44
CA LEU A 71 -4.64 -6.57 2.72
C LEU A 71 -4.71 -7.33 1.39
N SER A 72 -3.60 -7.45 0.68
CA SER A 72 -3.53 -8.18 -0.59
C SER A 72 -3.77 -9.68 -0.38
N ALA A 73 -3.23 -10.27 0.69
CA ALA A 73 -3.48 -11.65 1.06
C ALA A 73 -4.94 -11.87 1.46
N LEU A 74 -5.51 -10.99 2.28
CA LEU A 74 -6.93 -11.06 2.67
C LEU A 74 -7.88 -10.93 1.48
N ALA A 75 -7.55 -10.08 0.50
CA ALA A 75 -8.34 -9.95 -0.72
C ALA A 75 -8.33 -11.26 -1.52
N ARG A 76 -7.15 -11.89 -1.69
CA ARG A 76 -7.01 -13.19 -2.34
C ARG A 76 -7.85 -14.27 -1.68
N GLU A 77 -7.87 -14.31 -0.35
CA GLU A 77 -8.66 -15.32 0.39
C GLU A 77 -10.18 -15.10 0.30
N ARG A 78 -10.63 -13.84 0.16
CA ARG A 78 -12.06 -13.51 0.04
C ARG A 78 -12.60 -13.73 -1.37
N ASP A 79 -11.78 -13.52 -2.39
CA ASP A 79 -12.17 -13.62 -3.81
C ASP A 79 -11.87 -15.00 -4.42
N THR A 80 -11.73 -16.05 -3.59
CA THR A 80 -11.44 -17.43 -4.02
C THR A 80 -12.62 -18.08 -4.74
N SER A 81 -12.95 -17.57 -5.92
CA SER A 81 -13.59 -18.38 -6.97
C SER A 81 -12.51 -19.13 -7.74
N LEU A 82 -12.82 -20.33 -8.25
CA LEU A 82 -11.89 -21.11 -9.08
C LEU A 82 -11.37 -20.29 -10.28
N ARG A 83 -12.21 -19.40 -10.83
CA ARG A 83 -11.83 -18.52 -11.93
C ARG A 83 -10.75 -17.52 -11.54
N THR A 84 -10.91 -16.84 -10.40
CA THR A 84 -9.94 -15.89 -9.87
C THR A 84 -8.59 -16.58 -9.59
N ALA A 85 -8.62 -17.81 -9.08
CA ALA A 85 -7.41 -18.59 -8.84
C ALA A 85 -6.67 -18.96 -10.15
N ILE A 86 -7.42 -19.32 -11.20
CA ILE A 86 -6.85 -19.60 -12.53
C ILE A 86 -6.23 -18.33 -13.14
N ASP A 87 -6.92 -17.19 -13.06
CA ASP A 87 -6.43 -15.91 -13.60
C ASP A 87 -5.15 -15.45 -12.88
N HIS A 88 -5.08 -15.62 -11.55
CA HIS A 88 -3.87 -15.33 -10.77
C HIS A 88 -2.70 -16.23 -11.18
N LEU A 89 -2.91 -17.55 -11.31
CA LEU A 89 -1.89 -18.49 -11.79
C LEU A 89 -1.38 -18.15 -13.19
N ALA A 90 -2.28 -17.77 -14.11
CA ALA A 90 -1.90 -17.35 -15.45
C ALA A 90 -1.00 -16.10 -15.42
N GLY A 91 -1.32 -15.13 -14.56
CA GLY A 91 -0.50 -13.93 -14.35
C GLY A 91 0.89 -14.22 -13.78
N GLU A 92 0.98 -15.12 -12.80
CA GLU A 92 2.27 -15.55 -12.23
C GLU A 92 3.12 -16.32 -13.26
N ALA A 93 2.51 -17.20 -14.06
CA ALA A 93 3.21 -17.92 -15.13
C ALA A 93 3.78 -16.94 -16.17
N GLU A 94 3.04 -15.90 -16.52
CA GLU A 94 3.47 -14.88 -17.47
C GLU A 94 4.58 -13.98 -16.87
N ARG A 95 4.50 -13.68 -15.58
CA ARG A 95 5.60 -13.02 -14.85
C ARG A 95 6.86 -13.86 -14.85
N LEU A 96 6.74 -15.17 -14.62
CA LEU A 96 7.85 -16.11 -14.66
C LEU A 96 8.51 -16.15 -16.04
N ARG A 97 7.71 -16.23 -17.12
CA ARG A 97 8.23 -16.16 -18.50
C ARG A 97 9.02 -14.88 -18.75
N ARG A 98 8.51 -13.72 -18.31
CA ARG A 98 9.26 -12.45 -18.45
C ARG A 98 10.56 -12.43 -17.65
N LEU A 99 10.57 -13.03 -16.46
CA LEU A 99 11.80 -13.14 -15.66
C LEU A 99 12.82 -14.08 -16.31
N ALA A 100 12.37 -15.21 -16.86
CA ALA A 100 13.21 -16.14 -17.61
C ALA A 100 13.73 -15.54 -18.93
N ALA A 101 13.00 -14.62 -19.56
CA ALA A 101 13.47 -13.91 -20.75
C ALA A 101 14.45 -12.76 -20.41
N ARG A 102 14.41 -12.23 -19.18
CA ARG A 102 15.30 -11.15 -18.72
C ARG A 102 16.59 -11.67 -18.11
N ASN A 103 16.52 -12.82 -17.45
CA ASN A 103 17.69 -13.55 -16.99
C ASN A 103 17.90 -14.63 -18.05
N ASP A 104 18.79 -14.41 -19.02
CA ASP A 104 19.24 -15.47 -19.94
C ASP A 104 19.77 -16.63 -19.08
N VAL A 105 18.87 -17.57 -18.75
CA VAL A 105 19.26 -18.89 -18.25
C VAL A 105 19.65 -19.65 -19.51
N ALA A 106 20.92 -19.48 -19.88
CA ALA A 106 21.64 -20.42 -20.73
C ALA A 106 21.68 -21.80 -20.08
#